data_AF-A0A920PE52-F1
#
_entry.id   AF-A0A920PE52-F1
#
_cell.length_a   1.000
_cell.length_b   1.000
_cell.length_c   1.000
_cell.angle_alpha   90.00
_cell.angle_beta   90.00
_cell.angle_gamma   90.00
#
_symmetry.space_group_name_H-M   'P 1'
#
loop_
_entity.id
_entity.type
_entity.pdbx_description
1 polymer ?
#
loop_
_entity_poly.entity_id
_entity_poly.type
_entity_poly.pdbx_seq_one_letter_code
_entity_poly.pdbx_strand_id
1 'polypeptide(L)' 'MRKALLFIGLITLGISNVGVANTFIINPKQILNVETGELIKAQVLVGDGKIIEISGLLRALMR' A
#
# COMPACT_ATOMS: atom_id res chain seq x y z
N MET A 1 -24.18 9.59 35.05
CA MET A 1 -23.79 8.28 34.48
C MET A 1 -24.25 8.06 33.03
N ARG A 2 -25.54 8.22 32.70
CA ARG A 2 -26.08 7.94 31.34
C ARG A 2 -25.44 8.76 30.20
N LYS A 3 -25.13 10.05 30.45
CA LYS A 3 -24.53 10.94 29.44
C LYS A 3 -23.08 10.54 29.10
N ALA A 4 -22.30 10.06 30.07
CA ALA A 4 -20.92 9.63 29.86
C ALA A 4 -20.83 8.38 28.98
N LEU A 5 -21.78 7.43 29.13
CA LEU A 5 -21.90 6.26 28.26
C LEU A 5 -22.18 6.63 26.81
N LEU A 6 -22.98 7.68 26.58
CA LEU A 6 -23.25 8.19 25.22
C LEU A 6 -22.00 8.81 24.59
N PHE A 7 -21.17 9.51 25.36
CA PHE A 7 -19.90 10.06 24.87
C PHE A 7 -18.89 8.95 24.54
N ILE A 8 -18.81 7.89 25.36
CA ILE A 8 -17.95 6.72 25.07
C ILE A 8 -18.43 5.99 23.81
N GLY A 9 -19.74 5.83 23.65
CA GLY A 9 -20.33 5.28 22.41
C GLY A 9 -20.01 6.12 21.17
N LEU A 10 -20.03 7.45 21.28
CA LEU A 10 -19.71 8.34 20.16
C LEU A 10 -18.21 8.31 19.80
N ILE A 11 -17.32 8.24 20.79
CA ILE A 11 -15.87 8.13 20.57
C ILE A 11 -15.55 6.79 19.89
N THR A 12 -16.13 5.69 20.34
CA THR A 12 -15.90 4.36 19.74
C THR A 12 -16.44 4.24 18.31
N LEU A 13 -17.52 4.95 17.96
CA LEU A 13 -18.01 5.05 16.57
C LEU A 13 -17.15 5.95 15.69
N GLY A 14 -16.51 6.98 16.25
CA GLY A 14 -15.62 7.90 15.52
C GLY A 14 -14.23 7.36 15.23
N ILE A 15 -13.78 6.34 15.99
CA ILE A 15 -12.60 5.51 15.66
C ILE A 15 -13.03 4.34 14.76
N SER A 16 -14.09 4.52 13.96
CA SER A 16 -14.33 3.70 12.78
C SER A 16 -13.02 3.66 12.00
N ASN A 17 -12.41 2.47 11.96
CA ASN A 17 -11.20 2.17 11.20
C ASN A 17 -11.27 2.95 9.90
N VAL A 18 -10.48 4.03 9.81
CA VAL A 18 -10.29 4.70 8.54
C VAL A 18 -9.63 3.63 7.70
N GLY A 19 -10.43 2.95 6.88
CA GLY A 19 -9.99 1.99 5.90
C GLY A 19 -9.25 2.79 4.84
N VAL A 20 -8.06 3.27 5.22
CA VAL A 20 -7.05 3.71 4.27
C VAL A 20 -6.95 2.53 3.33
N ALA A 21 -7.07 2.78 2.03
CA ALA A 21 -6.84 1.75 1.04
C ALA A 21 -5.46 1.16 1.38
N ASN A 22 -5.44 -0.05 1.95
CA ASN A 22 -4.21 -0.68 2.40
C ASN A 22 -3.34 -1.09 1.20
N THR A 23 -3.81 -0.81 -0.01
CA THR A 23 -3.15 -1.07 -1.26
C THR A 23 -2.67 0.22 -1.92
N PHE A 24 -1.37 0.30 -2.21
CA PHE A 24 -0.73 1.42 -2.90
C PHE A 24 0.31 0.92 -3.90
N ILE A 25 0.54 1.71 -4.96
CA ILE A 25 1.56 1.44 -5.97
C ILE A 25 2.78 2.30 -5.69
N ILE A 26 3.94 1.67 -5.56
CA ILE A 26 5.24 2.34 -5.52
C ILE A 26 5.83 2.31 -6.93
N ASN A 27 6.21 3.47 -7.46
CA ASN A 27 6.85 3.61 -8.77
C ASN A 27 8.29 4.14 -8.60
N PRO A 28 9.22 3.32 -8.08
CA PRO A 28 10.59 3.73 -7.89
C PRO A 28 11.29 3.95 -9.23
N LYS A 29 12.37 4.75 -9.23
CA LYS A 29 13.18 4.96 -10.43
C LYS A 29 13.80 3.65 -10.91
N GLN A 30 14.32 2.86 -9.98
CA GLN A 30 14.96 1.55 -10.18
C GLN A 30 14.76 0.70 -8.91
N ILE A 31 14.79 -0.62 -9.06
CA ILE A 31 14.78 -1.63 -8.00
C ILE A 31 16.03 -2.49 -8.17
N LEU A 32 16.72 -2.79 -7.08
CA LEU A 32 17.84 -3.74 -7.09
C LEU A 32 17.30 -5.17 -6.94
N ASN A 33 17.56 -6.02 -7.93
CA ASN A 33 17.47 -7.46 -7.74
C ASN A 33 18.66 -7.90 -6.90
N VAL A 34 18.42 -8.31 -5.66
CA VAL A 34 19.47 -8.72 -4.72
C VAL A 34 20.08 -10.08 -5.05
N GLU A 35 19.40 -10.90 -5.84
CA GLU A 35 19.88 -12.23 -6.25
C GLU A 35 20.88 -12.11 -7.41
N THR A 36 20.59 -11.25 -8.39
CA THR A 36 21.43 -11.08 -9.60
C THR A 36 22.35 -9.87 -9.54
N GLY A 37 22.07 -8.90 -8.66
CA GLY A 37 22.76 -7.61 -8.59
C GLY A 37 22.29 -6.58 -9.63
N GLU A 38 21.28 -6.91 -10.45
CA GLU A 38 20.80 -6.03 -11.52
C GLU A 38 19.83 -4.96 -11.03
N LEU A 39 19.91 -3.76 -11.64
CA LEU A 39 18.93 -2.69 -11.42
C LEU A 39 17.83 -2.76 -12.49
N ILE A 40 16.60 -3.00 -12.05
CA ILE A 40 15.43 -3.15 -12.93
C ILE A 40 14.44 -2.00 -12.76
N LYS A 41 13.63 -1.73 -13.79
CA LYS A 41 12.53 -0.75 -13.73
C LYS A 41 11.19 -1.47 -13.62
N ALA A 42 10.55 -1.36 -12.47
CA ALA A 42 9.29 -2.02 -12.18
C ALA A 42 8.43 -1.16 -11.24
N GLN A 43 7.12 -1.42 -11.25
CA GLN A 43 6.19 -0.92 -10.25
C GLN A 43 5.92 -2.01 -9.22
N VAL A 44 5.73 -1.61 -7.96
CA VAL A 44 5.46 -2.53 -6.85
C VAL A 44 4.08 -2.24 -6.30
N LEU A 45 3.21 -3.25 -6.33
CA LEU A 45 1.93 -3.22 -5.66
C LEU A 45 2.13 -3.70 -4.23
N VAL A 46 1.83 -2.85 -3.25
CA VAL A 46 1.88 -3.19 -1.83
C VAL A 46 0.47 -3.15 -1.29
N GLY A 47 0.01 -4.24 -0.69
CA GLY A 47 -1.29 -4.34 -0.02
C GLY A 47 -1.14 -4.90 1.39
N ASP A 48 -1.80 -4.27 2.36
CA ASP A 48 -1.78 -4.67 3.77
C ASP A 48 -0.35 -4.82 4.34
N GLY A 49 0.56 -3.94 3.90
CA GLY A 49 1.97 -3.97 4.28
C GLY A 49 2.81 -5.08 3.64
N LYS A 50 2.25 -5.84 2.68
CA LYS A 50 2.93 -6.90 1.94
C LYS A 50 3.07 -6.55 0.47
N ILE A 51 4.14 -7.02 -0.16
CA ILE A 51 4.29 -6.94 -1.62
C ILE A 51 3.34 -7.97 -2.24
N ILE A 52 2.42 -7.51 -3.09
CA ILE A 52 1.49 -8.35 -3.83
C ILE A 52 2.05 -8.67 -5.21
N GLU A 53 2.62 -7.67 -5.89
CA GLU A 53 3.12 -7.83 -7.25
C GLU A 53 4.31 -6.90 -7.52
N ILE A 54 5.26 -7.39 -8.31
CA ILE A 54 6.31 -6.58 -8.94
C ILE A 54 6.14 -6.72 -10.45
N SER A 55 5.61 -5.67 -11.07
CA SER A 55 5.35 -5.68 -12.51
C SER A 55 6.47 -4.92 -13.21
N GLY A 56 7.25 -5.63 -14.02
CA GLY A 56 8.24 -5.01 -14.90
C GLY A 56 7.55 -4.03 -15.83
N LEU A 57 8.05 -2.79 -15.91
CA LEU A 57 7.57 -1.85 -16.91
C LEU A 57 8.07 -2.38 -18.26
N LEU A 58 7.29 -3.25 -18.89
CA LEU A 58 7.52 -3.69 -20.26
C LEU A 58 7.33 -2.44 -21.12
N ARG A 59 8.42 -1.67 -21.27
CA ARG A 59 8.46 -0.57 -22.23
C ARG A 59 8.35 -1.26 -23.56
N ALA A 60 7.12 -1.29 -24.07
CA ALA A 60 6.75 -1.90 -25.33
C ALA A 60 7.87 -1.64 -26.33
N LEU A 61 8.57 -2.71 -26.66
CA LEU A 61 9.53 -2.80 -27.76
C LEU A 61 8.70 -2.89 -29.05
N MET A 62 7.92 -1.83 -29.28
CA MET A 62 7.09 -1.57 -30.46
C MET A 62 6.98 -0.05 -30.63
N ARG A 63 8.08 0.60 -31.00
CA ARG A 63 8.16 1.68 -31.99
C ARG A 63 9.56 1.70 -32.59
#